data_AF-A0A972MYL3-F1
#
_entry.id   AF-A0A972MYL3-F1
#
_cell.length_a   1.000
_cell.length_b   1.000
_cell.length_c   1.000
_cell.angle_alpha   90.00
_cell.angle_beta   90.00
_cell.angle_gamma   90.00
#
_symmetry.space_group_name_H-M   'P 1'
#
loop_
_entity.id
_entity.type
_entity.pdbx_description
1 polymer ?
#
loop_
_entity_poly.entity_id
_entity_poly.type
_entity_poly.pdbx_seq_one_letter_code
_entity_poly.pdbx_strand_id
1 'polypeptide(L)'
;MNWITSLFIFALATNLIIEVWLNIKNQFHIGRHRDTVPEDFSEIVSLEAHQKAADYSRTKLQLSRLGLFYDAAILIFMTLGGGFQDLYTLWLNTGLEPIWRDAGFLLSTLWFLSLLHLPFSIISTFKIEAEFGFNKTTPMNFFTDLLKQWALMLVLGLPLIWVILTIMTAYIDQVWWFYTWVVWMGFQLILMWAYPKWIAPIFNKFTPLEDEAMQQRINALLERTGFESNGIYVMDGSSRSGHGNAYFTGMGKNKR
;
A
#
# COMPACT_ATOMS: atom_id res chain seq x y z
N MET A 1 2.18 30.64 17.92
CA MET A 1 2.46 29.46 17.09
C MET A 1 3.97 29.29 17.03
N ASN A 2 4.51 28.13 17.40
CA ASN A 2 5.97 27.93 17.33
C ASN A 2 6.42 27.82 15.86
N TRP A 3 7.69 28.09 15.56
CA TRP A 3 8.19 28.08 14.18
C TRP A 3 8.05 26.70 13.52
N ILE A 4 8.08 25.62 14.31
CA ILE A 4 7.90 24.24 13.84
C ILE A 4 6.48 24.04 13.30
N THR A 5 5.46 24.51 14.01
CA THR A 5 4.06 24.47 13.58
C THR A 5 3.87 25.28 12.30
N SER A 6 4.45 26.47 12.23
CA SER A 6 4.40 27.28 11.00
C SER A 6 5.07 26.59 9.82
N LEU A 7 6.24 25.97 10.03
CA LEU A 7 6.94 25.19 9.01
C LEU A 7 6.12 23.97 8.56
N PHE A 8 5.53 23.25 9.51
CA PHE A 8 4.67 22.10 9.24
C PHE A 8 3.45 22.49 8.39
N ILE A 9 2.72 23.55 8.77
CA ILE A 9 1.56 24.03 8.01
C ILE A 9 1.98 24.48 6.62
N PHE A 10 3.11 25.21 6.51
CA PHE A 10 3.63 25.64 5.21
C PHE A 10 4.00 24.46 4.32
N ALA A 11 4.70 23.45 4.86
CA ALA A 11 5.08 22.25 4.13
C ALA A 11 3.84 21.45 3.69
N LEU A 12 2.86 21.25 4.58
CA LEU A 12 1.61 20.56 4.27
C LEU A 12 0.82 21.28 3.19
N ALA A 13 0.65 22.61 3.31
CA ALA A 13 -0.06 23.42 2.33
C ALA A 13 0.65 23.39 0.96
N THR A 14 1.98 23.52 0.96
CA THR A 14 2.78 23.46 -0.27
C THR A 14 2.65 22.09 -0.94
N ASN A 15 2.75 21.00 -0.18
CA ASN A 15 2.58 19.64 -0.71
C ASN A 15 1.18 19.45 -1.31
N LEU A 16 0.13 19.83 -0.56
CA LEU A 16 -1.26 19.71 -1.02
C LEU A 16 -1.51 20.51 -2.30
N ILE A 17 -1.00 21.74 -2.38
CA ILE A 17 -1.13 22.59 -3.58
C ILE A 17 -0.47 21.93 -4.78
N ILE A 18 0.76 21.42 -4.62
CA ILE A 18 1.51 20.77 -5.71
C ILE A 18 0.78 19.51 -6.18
N GLU A 19 0.37 18.63 -5.27
CA GLU A 19 -0.30 17.39 -5.63
C GLU A 19 -1.67 17.63 -6.28
N VAL A 20 -2.47 18.56 -5.75
CA VAL A 20 -3.75 18.94 -6.35
C VAL A 20 -3.53 19.56 -7.73
N TRP A 21 -2.52 20.41 -7.90
CA TRP A 21 -2.18 21.00 -9.19
C TRP A 21 -1.79 19.93 -10.22
N LEU A 22 -0.91 18.98 -9.87
CA LEU A 22 -0.51 17.86 -10.73
C LEU A 22 -1.70 16.98 -11.10
N ASN A 23 -2.55 16.64 -10.12
CA ASN A 23 -3.75 15.84 -10.32
C ASN A 23 -4.70 16.52 -11.32
N ILE A 24 -5.00 17.81 -11.12
CA ILE A 24 -5.88 18.59 -12.00
C ILE A 24 -5.27 18.70 -13.39
N LYS A 25 -3.98 19.01 -13.50
CA LYS A 25 -3.27 19.11 -14.78
C LYS A 25 -3.37 17.80 -15.57
N ASN A 26 -3.15 16.66 -14.92
CA ASN A 26 -3.28 15.35 -15.56
C ASN A 26 -4.74 15.07 -15.99
N GLN A 27 -5.72 15.36 -15.13
CA GLN A 27 -7.13 15.16 -15.45
C GLN A 27 -7.57 15.97 -16.67
N PHE A 28 -7.12 17.23 -16.79
CA PHE A 28 -7.39 18.07 -17.97
C PHE A 28 -6.69 17.55 -19.21
N HIS A 29 -5.42 17.11 -19.10
CA HIS A 29 -4.69 16.52 -20.21
C HIS A 29 -5.41 15.29 -20.77
N ILE A 30 -5.83 14.37 -19.91
CA ILE A 30 -6.60 13.18 -20.30
C ILE A 30 -7.93 13.57 -20.94
N GLY A 31 -8.66 14.52 -20.33
CA GLY A 31 -9.94 14.98 -20.87
C GLY A 31 -9.84 15.58 -22.27
N ARG A 32 -8.78 16.36 -22.55
CA ARG A 32 -8.55 16.98 -23.85
C ARG A 32 -8.23 15.98 -24.96
N HIS A 33 -7.62 14.84 -24.61
CA HIS A 33 -7.22 13.80 -25.57
C HIS A 33 -8.14 12.58 -25.54
N ARG A 34 -9.29 12.67 -24.86
CA ARG A 34 -10.24 11.55 -24.71
C ARG A 34 -10.75 11.03 -26.05
N ASP A 35 -11.01 11.92 -27.00
CA ASP A 35 -11.71 11.58 -28.25
C ASP A 35 -10.74 11.37 -29.42
N THR A 36 -9.45 11.23 -29.15
CA THR A 36 -8.42 11.00 -30.18
C THR A 36 -7.38 10.03 -29.67
N VAL A 37 -7.30 8.87 -30.32
CA VAL A 37 -6.22 7.91 -30.09
C VAL A 37 -4.93 8.48 -30.71
N PRO A 38 -3.78 8.46 -30.02
CA PRO A 38 -2.52 8.88 -30.63
C PRO A 38 -2.19 8.00 -31.85
N GLU A 39 -1.58 8.59 -32.87
CA GLU A 39 -1.33 7.96 -34.17
C GLU A 39 -0.59 6.62 -34.02
N ASP A 40 0.44 6.58 -33.20
CA ASP A 40 1.27 5.40 -32.88
C ASP A 40 0.47 4.19 -32.33
N PHE A 41 -0.74 4.43 -31.78
CA PHE A 41 -1.59 3.40 -31.18
C PHE A 41 -2.89 3.17 -31.92
N SER A 42 -3.16 3.92 -32.99
CA SER A 42 -4.44 3.92 -33.71
C SER A 42 -4.79 2.57 -34.34
N GLU A 43 -3.78 1.75 -34.68
CA GLU A 43 -3.96 0.41 -35.24
C GLU A 43 -4.27 -0.66 -34.18
N ILE A 44 -3.91 -0.43 -32.92
CA ILE A 44 -3.97 -1.43 -31.84
C ILE A 44 -5.12 -1.12 -30.86
N VAL A 45 -5.35 0.16 -30.60
CA VAL A 45 -6.30 0.64 -29.59
C VAL A 45 -7.50 1.24 -30.28
N SER A 46 -8.67 0.63 -30.08
CA SER A 46 -9.92 1.21 -30.54
C SER A 46 -10.23 2.51 -29.79
N LEU A 47 -10.94 3.43 -30.46
CA LEU A 47 -11.39 4.67 -29.84
C LEU A 47 -12.22 4.41 -28.56
N GLU A 48 -13.06 3.38 -28.58
CA GLU A 48 -13.87 2.98 -27.41
C GLU A 48 -12.98 2.56 -26.23
N ALA A 49 -11.95 1.75 -26.47
CA ALA A 49 -11.03 1.32 -25.42
C ALA A 49 -10.23 2.51 -24.84
N HIS A 50 -9.80 3.43 -25.70
CA HIS A 50 -9.12 4.66 -25.29
C HIS A 50 -10.02 5.57 -24.45
N GLN A 51 -11.27 5.79 -24.88
CA GLN A 51 -12.26 6.56 -24.13
C GLN A 51 -12.54 5.93 -22.76
N LYS A 52 -12.71 4.60 -22.71
CA LYS A 52 -12.90 3.87 -21.44
C LYS A 52 -11.71 4.05 -20.51
N ALA A 53 -10.47 3.97 -21.02
CA ALA A 53 -9.25 4.17 -20.23
C ALA A 53 -9.13 5.62 -19.72
N ALA A 54 -9.50 6.60 -20.56
CA ALA A 54 -9.53 8.01 -20.20
C ALA A 54 -10.55 8.28 -19.09
N ASP A 55 -11.77 7.75 -19.20
CA ASP A 55 -12.83 7.91 -18.20
C ASP A 55 -12.46 7.24 -16.88
N TYR A 56 -11.92 6.01 -16.93
CA TYR A 56 -11.41 5.32 -15.74
C TYR A 56 -10.36 6.13 -15.00
N SER A 57 -9.36 6.63 -15.73
CA SER A 57 -8.27 7.43 -15.17
C SER A 57 -8.79 8.73 -14.55
N ARG A 58 -9.73 9.41 -15.20
CA ARG A 58 -10.35 10.63 -14.68
C ARG A 58 -11.16 10.37 -13.43
N THR A 59 -11.95 9.30 -13.37
CA THR A 59 -12.72 8.91 -12.18
C THR A 59 -11.80 8.60 -11.00
N LYS A 60 -10.70 7.88 -11.23
CA LYS A 60 -9.66 7.65 -10.21
C LYS A 60 -9.01 8.95 -9.72
N LEU A 61 -8.66 9.86 -10.62
CA LEU A 61 -8.08 11.16 -10.26
C LEU A 61 -9.03 12.01 -9.41
N GLN A 62 -10.34 11.96 -9.66
CA GLN A 62 -11.35 12.66 -8.86
C GLN A 62 -11.41 12.12 -7.43
N LEU A 63 -11.47 10.79 -7.25
CA LEU A 63 -11.46 10.20 -5.90
C LEU A 63 -10.14 10.49 -5.18
N SER A 64 -9.00 10.35 -5.88
CA SER A 64 -7.67 10.65 -5.34
C SER A 64 -7.58 12.09 -4.85
N ARG A 65 -8.11 13.07 -5.61
CA ARG A 65 -8.11 14.48 -5.20
C ARG A 65 -8.93 14.73 -3.93
N LEU A 66 -10.08 14.06 -3.78
CA LEU A 66 -10.84 14.12 -2.52
C LEU A 66 -10.03 13.52 -1.37
N GLY A 67 -9.32 12.42 -1.62
CA GLY A 67 -8.37 11.82 -0.70
C GLY A 67 -7.31 12.81 -0.21
N LEU A 68 -6.70 13.60 -1.11
CA LEU A 68 -5.68 14.59 -0.73
C LEU A 68 -6.17 15.59 0.32
N PHE A 69 -7.38 16.14 0.13
CA PHE A 69 -7.97 17.07 1.11
C PHE A 69 -8.36 16.36 2.40
N TYR A 70 -8.87 15.13 2.30
CA TYR A 70 -9.22 14.30 3.44
C TYR A 70 -8.00 13.98 4.31
N ASP A 71 -6.91 13.55 3.70
CA ASP A 71 -5.66 13.18 4.37
C ASP A 71 -5.03 14.40 5.04
N ALA A 72 -5.02 15.55 4.36
CA ALA A 72 -4.57 16.82 4.94
C ALA A 72 -5.42 17.22 6.16
N ALA A 73 -6.75 17.07 6.08
CA ALA A 73 -7.65 17.37 7.19
C ALA A 73 -7.43 16.42 8.38
N ILE A 74 -7.27 15.11 8.13
CA ILE A 74 -6.92 14.13 9.17
C ILE A 74 -5.59 14.52 9.80
N LEU A 75 -4.57 14.84 9.01
CA LEU A 75 -3.25 15.15 9.54
C LEU A 75 -3.29 16.41 10.43
N ILE A 76 -4.02 17.45 10.02
CA ILE A 76 -4.26 18.64 10.84
C ILE A 76 -5.00 18.28 12.13
N PHE A 77 -6.06 17.47 12.04
CA PHE A 77 -6.84 17.04 13.20
C PHE A 77 -5.99 16.23 14.19
N MET A 78 -5.23 15.25 13.70
CA MET A 78 -4.39 14.39 14.54
C MET A 78 -3.27 15.18 15.21
N THR A 79 -2.67 16.16 14.52
CA THR A 79 -1.54 16.96 15.03
C THR A 79 -1.98 18.17 15.84
N LEU A 80 -2.65 19.14 15.19
CA LEU A 80 -3.01 20.43 15.78
C LEU A 80 -4.37 20.39 16.49
N GLY A 81 -5.27 19.49 16.05
CA GLY A 81 -6.57 19.28 16.68
C GLY A 81 -6.52 18.42 17.94
N GLY A 82 -5.36 17.86 18.29
CA GLY A 82 -5.18 17.05 19.50
C GLY A 82 -5.47 15.55 19.33
N GLY A 83 -5.80 15.05 18.13
CA GLY A 83 -6.19 13.65 17.95
C GLY A 83 -5.15 12.62 18.43
N PHE A 84 -3.85 12.88 18.27
CA PHE A 84 -2.81 12.04 18.87
C PHE A 84 -2.82 12.09 20.40
N GLN A 85 -3.02 13.27 20.98
CA GLN A 85 -3.08 13.45 22.43
C GLN A 85 -4.29 12.71 23.01
N ASP A 86 -5.46 12.83 22.38
CA ASP A 86 -6.69 12.15 22.82
C ASP A 86 -6.50 10.64 22.82
N LEU A 87 -5.96 10.08 21.73
CA LEU A 87 -5.65 8.65 21.65
C LEU A 87 -4.62 8.22 22.70
N TYR A 88 -3.56 9.01 22.91
CA TYR A 88 -2.54 8.69 23.90
C TYR A 88 -3.10 8.75 25.33
N THR A 89 -3.99 9.70 25.62
CA THR A 89 -4.69 9.82 26.91
C THR A 89 -5.56 8.60 27.20
N LEU A 90 -6.19 7.97 26.21
CA LEU A 90 -6.90 6.70 26.40
C LEU A 90 -5.98 5.62 26.95
N TRP A 91 -4.76 5.52 26.40
CA TRP A 91 -3.76 4.55 26.85
C TRP A 91 -3.14 4.92 28.20
N LEU A 92 -2.94 6.22 28.49
CA LEU A 92 -2.48 6.68 29.80
C LEU A 92 -3.41 6.22 30.93
N ASN A 93 -4.72 6.17 30.69
CA ASN A 93 -5.72 5.77 31.68
C ASN A 93 -5.79 4.26 31.95
N THR A 94 -5.05 3.43 31.21
CA THR A 94 -5.09 1.96 31.36
C THR A 94 -4.22 1.42 32.49
N GLY A 95 -3.26 2.21 32.99
CA GLY A 95 -2.28 1.76 33.98
C GLY A 95 -1.24 0.76 33.45
N LEU A 96 -1.17 0.54 32.14
CA LEU A 96 -0.14 -0.30 31.52
C LEU A 96 1.27 0.29 31.73
N GLU A 97 2.27 -0.59 31.77
CA GLU A 97 3.68 -0.16 31.76
C GLU A 97 4.00 0.70 30.53
N PRO A 98 4.97 1.63 30.62
CA PRO A 98 5.24 2.60 29.55
C PRO A 98 5.41 1.98 28.16
N ILE A 99 6.17 0.88 28.04
CA ILE A 99 6.44 0.24 26.74
C ILE A 99 5.14 -0.31 26.11
N TRP A 100 4.29 -0.96 26.91
CA TRP A 100 3.02 -1.52 26.42
C TRP A 100 2.01 -0.43 26.10
N ARG A 101 1.99 0.66 26.89
CA ARG A 101 1.18 1.84 26.62
C ARG A 101 1.56 2.48 25.28
N ASP A 102 2.84 2.70 25.06
CA ASP A 102 3.35 3.37 23.85
C ASP A 102 3.16 2.47 22.61
N ALA A 103 3.36 1.15 22.75
CA ALA A 103 3.05 0.19 21.69
C ALA A 103 1.55 0.15 21.36
N GLY A 104 0.68 0.15 22.39
CA GLY A 104 -0.77 0.21 22.24
C GLY A 104 -1.20 1.48 21.51
N PHE A 105 -0.66 2.63 21.92
CA PHE A 105 -0.91 3.93 21.27
C PHE A 105 -0.55 3.91 19.78
N LEU A 106 0.64 3.43 19.42
CA LEU A 106 1.08 3.37 18.02
C LEU A 106 0.18 2.46 17.19
N LEU A 107 -0.12 1.25 17.69
CA LEU A 107 -0.96 0.29 16.98
C LEU A 107 -2.40 0.77 16.83
N SER A 108 -3.00 1.35 17.88
CA SER A 108 -4.35 1.90 17.81
C SER A 108 -4.43 3.10 16.87
N THR A 109 -3.37 3.90 16.80
CA THR A 109 -3.28 5.04 15.89
C THR A 109 -3.27 4.55 14.44
N LEU A 110 -2.42 3.58 14.10
CA LEU A 110 -2.38 2.99 12.76
C LEU A 110 -3.71 2.35 12.38
N TRP A 111 -4.32 1.64 13.33
CA TRP A 111 -5.62 1.01 13.16
C TRP A 111 -6.74 2.03 12.91
N PHE A 112 -6.79 3.09 13.71
CA PHE A 112 -7.76 4.17 13.59
C PHE A 112 -7.62 4.90 12.25
N LEU A 113 -6.39 5.22 11.83
CA LEU A 113 -6.14 5.79 10.51
C LEU A 113 -6.59 4.83 9.39
N SER A 114 -6.30 3.53 9.50
CA SER A 114 -6.79 2.54 8.52
C SER A 114 -8.31 2.51 8.42
N LEU A 115 -9.02 2.68 9.54
CA LEU A 115 -10.48 2.75 9.57
C LEU A 115 -11.02 4.00 8.88
N LEU A 116 -10.39 5.16 9.10
CA LEU A 116 -10.78 6.41 8.45
C LEU A 116 -10.68 6.33 6.91
N HIS A 117 -9.73 5.56 6.37
CA HIS A 117 -9.59 5.38 4.93
C HIS A 117 -10.49 4.27 4.35
N LEU A 118 -11.15 3.46 5.19
CA LEU A 118 -11.99 2.35 4.75
C LEU A 118 -13.10 2.76 3.77
N PRO A 119 -13.82 3.89 3.94
CA PRO A 119 -14.82 4.34 2.98
C PRO A 119 -14.24 4.59 1.58
N PHE A 120 -13.04 5.16 1.48
CA PHE A 120 -12.37 5.38 0.19
C PHE A 120 -12.00 4.06 -0.48
N SER A 121 -11.51 3.08 0.28
CA SER A 121 -11.22 1.73 -0.21
C SER A 121 -12.47 1.02 -0.72
N ILE A 122 -13.61 1.18 -0.03
CA ILE A 122 -14.91 0.65 -0.44
C ILE A 122 -15.39 1.32 -1.74
N ILE A 123 -15.34 2.65 -1.82
CA ILE A 123 -15.73 3.39 -3.04
C ILE A 123 -14.84 2.99 -4.21
N SER A 124 -13.53 2.92 -4.00
CA SER A 124 -12.59 2.49 -5.04
C SER A 124 -12.95 1.10 -5.55
N THR A 125 -13.11 0.12 -4.66
CA THR A 125 -13.33 -1.29 -5.04
C THR A 125 -14.73 -1.57 -5.60
N PHE A 126 -15.77 -1.15 -4.87
CA PHE A 126 -17.14 -1.56 -5.16
C PHE A 126 -17.92 -0.57 -6.02
N LYS A 127 -17.40 0.65 -6.22
CA LYS A 127 -17.99 1.62 -7.15
C LYS A 127 -17.11 1.78 -8.38
N ILE A 128 -15.89 2.29 -8.23
CA ILE A 128 -15.04 2.62 -9.39
C ILE A 128 -14.59 1.35 -10.12
N GLU A 129 -13.87 0.43 -9.46
CA GLU A 129 -13.39 -0.78 -10.13
C GLU A 129 -14.57 -1.65 -10.65
N ALA A 130 -15.71 -1.63 -9.97
CA ALA A 130 -16.91 -2.32 -10.42
C ALA A 130 -17.52 -1.71 -11.69
N GLU A 131 -17.65 -0.38 -11.75
CA GLU A 131 -18.16 0.37 -12.91
C GLU A 131 -17.35 0.08 -14.18
N PHE A 132 -16.03 -0.06 -14.06
CA PHE A 132 -15.15 -0.33 -15.20
C PHE A 132 -14.94 -1.84 -15.48
N GLY A 133 -15.56 -2.71 -14.68
CA GLY A 133 -15.55 -4.17 -14.86
C GLY A 133 -14.30 -4.88 -14.33
N PHE A 134 -13.46 -4.17 -13.57
CA PHE A 134 -12.23 -4.71 -12.99
C PHE A 134 -12.46 -5.42 -11.67
N ASN A 135 -13.45 -5.00 -10.86
CA ASN A 135 -13.70 -5.66 -9.58
C ASN A 135 -14.22 -7.09 -9.79
N LYS A 136 -13.55 -8.05 -9.16
CA LYS A 136 -13.99 -9.46 -9.05
C LYS A 136 -14.14 -9.92 -7.60
N THR A 137 -13.78 -9.07 -6.63
CA THR A 137 -13.89 -9.40 -5.20
C THR A 137 -15.31 -9.25 -4.68
N THR A 138 -15.69 -10.11 -3.73
CA THR A 138 -16.94 -10.01 -2.98
C THR A 138 -16.73 -9.19 -1.70
N PRO A 139 -17.81 -8.63 -1.10
CA PRO A 139 -17.72 -7.96 0.21
C PRO A 139 -17.13 -8.86 1.31
N MET A 140 -17.45 -10.15 1.29
CA MET A 140 -16.89 -11.13 2.24
C MET A 140 -15.37 -11.28 2.05
N ASN A 141 -14.90 -11.46 0.81
CA ASN A 141 -13.46 -11.56 0.53
C ASN A 141 -12.73 -10.27 0.94
N PHE A 142 -13.30 -9.11 0.61
CA PHE A 142 -12.73 -7.82 0.98
C PHE A 142 -12.58 -7.67 2.51
N PHE A 143 -13.62 -7.99 3.28
CA PHE A 143 -13.58 -7.89 4.73
C PHE A 143 -12.64 -8.93 5.38
N THR A 144 -12.66 -10.17 4.89
CA THR A 144 -11.74 -11.20 5.39
C THR A 144 -10.28 -10.85 5.10
N ASP A 145 -9.97 -10.25 3.96
CA ASP A 145 -8.62 -9.77 3.67
C ASP A 145 -8.22 -8.59 4.57
N LEU A 146 -9.14 -7.66 4.85
CA LEU A 146 -8.91 -6.58 5.81
C LEU A 146 -8.53 -7.13 7.18
N LEU A 147 -9.29 -8.12 7.69
CA LEU A 147 -9.00 -8.77 8.96
C LEU A 147 -7.64 -9.50 8.94
N LYS A 148 -7.32 -10.22 7.86
CA LYS A 148 -6.02 -10.88 7.70
C LYS A 148 -4.86 -9.87 7.71
N GLN A 149 -5.03 -8.73 7.03
CA GLN A 149 -4.01 -7.66 7.01
C GLN A 149 -3.79 -7.10 8.42
N TRP A 150 -4.86 -6.85 9.17
CA TRP A 150 -4.75 -6.36 10.54
C TRP A 150 -4.15 -7.39 11.49
N ALA A 151 -4.54 -8.66 11.38
CA ALA A 151 -3.95 -9.74 12.15
C ALA A 151 -2.44 -9.85 11.86
N LEU A 152 -2.04 -9.76 10.60
CA LEU A 152 -0.63 -9.77 10.20
C LEU A 152 0.12 -8.54 10.75
N MET A 153 -0.49 -7.36 10.69
CA MET A 153 0.06 -6.13 11.26
C MET A 153 0.27 -6.24 12.76
N LEU A 154 -0.65 -6.86 13.50
CA LEU A 154 -0.48 -7.12 14.93
C LEU A 154 0.61 -8.14 15.21
N VAL A 155 0.58 -9.30 14.52
CA VAL A 155 1.53 -10.40 14.74
C VAL A 155 2.96 -9.99 14.44
N LEU A 156 3.18 -9.19 13.39
CA LEU A 156 4.52 -8.77 12.98
C LEU A 156 4.91 -7.41 13.57
N GLY A 157 3.96 -6.47 13.63
CA GLY A 157 4.20 -5.10 14.05
C GLY A 157 4.35 -4.96 15.56
N LEU A 158 3.56 -5.67 16.38
CA LEU A 158 3.66 -5.57 17.84
C LEU A 158 5.05 -6.00 18.36
N PRO A 159 5.60 -7.18 17.98
CA PRO A 159 6.94 -7.55 18.44
C PRO A 159 8.01 -6.58 17.96
N LEU A 160 7.90 -6.10 16.71
CA LEU A 160 8.86 -5.15 16.16
C LEU A 160 8.84 -3.81 16.92
N ILE A 161 7.64 -3.24 17.12
CA ILE A 161 7.47 -2.01 17.89
C ILE A 161 7.98 -2.19 19.32
N TRP A 162 7.66 -3.31 19.96
CA TRP A 162 8.13 -3.61 21.31
C TRP A 162 9.66 -3.65 21.39
N VAL A 163 10.34 -4.34 20.46
CA VAL A 163 11.81 -4.36 20.40
C VAL A 163 12.37 -2.96 20.18
N ILE A 164 11.81 -2.19 19.24
CA ILE A 164 12.27 -0.84 18.94
C ILE A 164 12.14 0.07 20.16
N LEU A 165 10.98 0.07 20.82
CA LEU A 165 10.74 0.88 22.03
C LEU A 165 11.67 0.46 23.17
N THR A 166 11.94 -0.84 23.31
CA THR A 166 12.89 -1.35 24.30
C THR A 166 14.32 -0.88 24.02
N ILE A 167 14.75 -0.88 22.75
CA ILE A 167 16.06 -0.35 22.35
C ILE A 167 16.14 1.15 22.63
N MET A 168 15.10 1.90 22.26
CA MET A 168 15.03 3.34 22.49
C MET A 168 15.16 3.69 23.97
N THR A 169 14.44 2.98 24.84
CA THR A 169 14.46 3.25 26.29
C THR A 169 15.75 2.78 26.95
N ALA A 170 16.28 1.62 26.57
CA ALA A 170 17.50 1.06 27.17
C ALA A 170 18.79 1.79 26.74
N TYR A 171 18.81 2.38 25.54
CA TYR A 171 20.01 2.99 24.94
C TYR A 171 19.82 4.48 24.62
N ILE A 172 18.93 5.17 25.33
CA ILE A 172 18.52 6.55 25.02
C ILE A 172 19.69 7.54 24.91
N ASP A 173 20.71 7.39 25.77
CA ASP A 173 21.92 8.22 25.81
C ASP A 173 23.06 7.68 24.92
N GLN A 174 22.80 6.64 24.14
CA GLN A 174 23.74 6.01 23.21
C GLN A 174 23.23 6.09 21.77
N VAL A 175 23.81 5.28 20.88
CA VAL A 175 23.40 5.16 19.47
C VAL A 175 22.18 4.26 19.29
N TRP A 176 21.10 4.47 20.06
CA TRP A 176 19.86 3.67 19.96
C TRP A 176 19.32 3.61 18.53
N TRP A 177 19.42 4.72 17.80
CA TRP A 177 18.94 4.83 16.41
C TRP A 177 19.67 3.85 15.49
N PHE A 178 20.95 3.58 15.75
CA PHE A 178 21.75 2.63 14.98
C PHE A 178 21.31 1.19 15.29
N TYR A 179 21.09 0.85 16.55
CA TYR A 179 20.57 -0.47 16.94
C TYR A 179 19.16 -0.70 16.38
N THR A 180 18.27 0.28 16.46
CA THR A 180 16.95 0.26 15.84
C THR A 180 17.05 0.07 14.33
N TRP A 181 17.98 0.77 13.66
CA TRP A 181 18.23 0.60 12.23
C TRP A 181 18.69 -0.82 11.89
N VAL A 182 19.63 -1.41 12.66
CA VAL A 182 20.09 -2.79 12.45
C VAL A 182 18.91 -3.77 12.58
N VAL A 183 18.09 -3.63 13.63
CA VAL A 183 16.89 -4.47 13.82
C VAL A 183 15.91 -4.29 12.67
N TRP A 184 15.63 -3.06 12.27
CA TRP A 184 14.72 -2.75 11.17
C TRP A 184 15.20 -3.37 9.86
N MET A 185 16.49 -3.23 9.53
CA MET A 185 17.07 -3.84 8.33
C MET A 185 17.03 -5.36 8.37
N GLY A 186 17.38 -5.97 9.51
CA GLY A 186 17.26 -7.42 9.71
C GLY A 186 15.83 -7.91 9.51
N PHE A 187 14.86 -7.22 10.09
CA PHE A 187 13.44 -7.51 9.92
C PHE A 187 12.99 -7.39 8.46
N GLN A 188 13.39 -6.33 7.75
CA GLN A 188 13.08 -6.16 6.32
C GLN A 188 13.67 -7.27 5.46
N LEU A 189 14.91 -7.70 5.71
CA LEU A 189 15.52 -8.83 5.00
C LEU A 189 14.78 -10.15 5.27
N ILE A 190 14.39 -10.39 6.52
CA ILE A 190 13.56 -11.54 6.90
C ILE A 190 12.24 -11.49 6.14
N LEU A 191 11.54 -10.35 6.13
CA LEU A 191 10.28 -10.20 5.41
C LEU A 191 10.46 -10.38 3.90
N MET A 192 11.49 -9.81 3.29
CA MET A 192 11.74 -9.98 1.86
C MET A 192 11.88 -11.46 1.46
N TRP A 193 12.48 -12.27 2.33
CA TRP A 193 12.59 -13.72 2.13
C TRP A 193 11.30 -14.48 2.49
N ALA A 194 10.68 -14.13 3.63
CA ALA A 194 9.50 -14.79 4.19
C ALA A 194 8.21 -14.49 3.40
N TYR A 195 8.10 -13.29 2.85
CA TYR A 195 6.88 -12.76 2.26
C TYR A 195 6.34 -13.65 1.13
N PRO A 196 7.10 -13.95 0.06
CA PRO A 196 6.57 -14.77 -1.00
C PRO A 196 6.19 -16.17 -0.51
N LYS A 197 7.01 -16.81 0.34
CA LYS A 197 6.77 -18.20 0.73
C LYS A 197 5.62 -18.37 1.73
N TRP A 198 5.45 -17.44 2.66
CA TRP A 198 4.55 -17.64 3.80
C TRP A 198 3.46 -16.58 3.94
N ILE A 199 3.72 -15.34 3.53
CA ILE A 199 2.74 -14.26 3.70
C ILE A 199 1.81 -14.18 2.50
N ALA A 200 2.36 -14.11 1.28
CA ALA A 200 1.57 -14.02 0.06
C ALA A 200 0.53 -15.16 -0.08
N PRO A 201 0.84 -16.42 0.28
CA PRO A 201 -0.12 -17.52 0.18
C PRO A 201 -1.32 -17.46 1.15
N ILE A 202 -1.26 -16.60 2.18
CA ILE A 202 -2.41 -16.35 3.09
C ILE A 202 -3.53 -15.60 2.35
N PHE A 203 -3.14 -14.81 1.34
CA PHE A 203 -4.04 -13.97 0.56
C PHE A 203 -4.40 -14.60 -0.79
N ASN A 204 -3.46 -15.28 -1.45
CA ASN A 204 -3.64 -15.77 -2.81
C ASN A 204 -3.21 -17.22 -2.93
N LYS A 205 -3.85 -17.95 -3.85
CA LYS A 205 -3.39 -19.27 -4.25
C LYS A 205 -2.34 -19.14 -5.34
N PHE A 206 -1.30 -19.95 -5.22
CA PHE A 206 -0.23 -20.07 -6.20
C PHE A 206 -0.23 -21.49 -6.71
N THR A 207 -0.45 -21.68 -8.01
CA THR A 207 -0.37 -22.98 -8.69
C THR A 207 0.78 -22.97 -9.69
N PRO A 208 1.46 -24.10 -9.93
CA PRO A 208 2.45 -24.17 -11.02
C PRO A 208 1.83 -23.78 -12.36
N LEU A 209 2.62 -23.17 -13.25
CA LEU A 209 2.20 -22.91 -14.63
C LEU A 209 1.99 -24.24 -15.37
N GLU A 210 0.75 -24.50 -15.81
CA GLU A 210 0.38 -25.74 -16.50
C GLU A 210 0.75 -25.77 -17.98
N ASP A 211 0.86 -24.60 -18.63
CA ASP A 211 1.23 -24.51 -20.05
C ASP A 211 2.72 -24.80 -20.23
N GLU A 212 3.03 -26.04 -20.64
CA GLU A 212 4.39 -26.53 -20.86
C GLU A 212 5.14 -25.73 -21.93
N ALA A 213 4.46 -25.31 -23.01
CA ALA A 213 5.10 -24.56 -24.08
C ALA A 213 5.50 -23.16 -23.61
N MET A 214 4.63 -22.50 -22.84
CA MET A 214 4.95 -21.22 -22.21
C MET A 214 6.08 -21.37 -21.17
N GLN A 215 6.01 -22.42 -20.34
CA GLN A 215 7.04 -22.70 -19.35
C GLN A 215 8.42 -22.88 -19.98
N GLN A 216 8.52 -23.64 -21.08
CA GLN A 216 9.76 -23.83 -21.83
C GLN A 216 10.31 -22.51 -22.39
N ARG A 217 9.44 -21.66 -22.96
CA ARG A 217 9.84 -20.35 -23.49
C ARG A 217 10.37 -19.43 -22.40
N ILE A 218 9.74 -19.43 -21.23
CA ILE A 218 10.20 -18.63 -20.08
C ILE A 218 11.55 -19.18 -19.59
N ASN A 219 11.69 -20.49 -19.38
CA ASN A 219 12.94 -21.09 -18.92
C ASN A 219 14.11 -20.79 -19.87
N ALA A 220 13.89 -20.88 -21.19
CA ALA A 220 14.91 -20.52 -22.17
C ALA A 220 15.33 -19.04 -22.08
N LEU A 221 14.40 -18.13 -21.77
CA LEU A 221 14.71 -16.71 -21.54
C LEU A 221 15.50 -16.50 -20.23
N LEU A 222 15.12 -17.20 -19.17
CA LEU A 222 15.81 -17.15 -17.88
C LEU A 222 17.25 -17.65 -18.00
N GLU A 223 17.47 -18.76 -18.71
CA GLU A 223 18.82 -19.30 -18.97
C GLU A 223 19.67 -18.32 -19.78
N ARG A 224 19.12 -17.77 -20.86
CA ARG A 224 19.81 -16.77 -21.71
C ARG A 224 20.21 -15.50 -20.95
N THR A 225 19.50 -15.17 -19.88
CA THR A 225 19.76 -13.98 -19.07
C THR A 225 20.55 -14.30 -17.79
N GLY A 226 20.92 -15.56 -17.56
CA GLY A 226 21.62 -15.99 -16.35
C GLY A 226 20.77 -15.87 -15.08
N PHE A 227 19.44 -15.89 -15.22
CA PHE A 227 18.51 -15.79 -14.11
C PHE A 227 18.09 -17.17 -13.62
N GLU A 228 18.45 -17.52 -12.39
CA GLU A 228 17.96 -18.73 -11.73
C GLU A 228 16.58 -18.48 -11.09
N SER A 229 15.59 -19.31 -11.46
CA SER A 229 14.26 -19.32 -10.85
C SER A 229 13.92 -20.71 -10.31
N ASN A 230 13.32 -20.75 -9.13
CA ASN A 230 12.88 -21.96 -8.42
C ASN A 230 11.38 -22.20 -8.63
N GLY A 231 10.98 -22.23 -9.90
CA GLY A 231 9.61 -22.47 -10.34
C GLY A 231 8.95 -21.24 -10.98
N ILE A 232 7.86 -21.50 -11.71
CA ILE A 232 7.00 -20.49 -12.32
C ILE A 232 5.58 -20.78 -11.83
N TYR A 233 4.95 -19.78 -11.21
CA TYR A 233 3.65 -19.94 -10.58
C TYR A 233 2.66 -18.93 -11.13
N VAL A 234 1.41 -19.37 -11.28
CA VAL A 234 0.26 -18.53 -11.58
C VAL A 234 -0.44 -18.21 -10.26
N MET A 235 -0.59 -16.92 -9.98
CA MET A 235 -1.39 -16.43 -8.86
C MET A 235 -2.85 -16.29 -9.29
N ASP A 236 -3.79 -16.68 -8.44
CA ASP A 236 -5.24 -16.54 -8.67
C ASP A 236 -5.77 -15.10 -8.58
N GLY A 237 -5.04 -14.13 -9.15
CA GLY A 237 -5.37 -12.71 -9.12
C GLY A 237 -6.70 -12.37 -9.80
N SER A 238 -7.16 -13.21 -10.73
CA SER A 238 -8.47 -13.08 -11.39
C SER A 238 -9.66 -13.17 -10.43
N SER A 239 -9.48 -13.80 -9.26
CA SER A 239 -10.48 -13.82 -8.19
C SER A 239 -10.66 -12.45 -7.50
N ARG A 240 -9.74 -11.52 -7.74
CA ARG A 240 -9.67 -10.20 -7.09
C ARG A 240 -9.90 -9.08 -8.07
N SER A 241 -9.21 -9.11 -9.21
CA SER A 241 -9.25 -8.06 -10.22
C SER A 241 -9.07 -8.60 -11.63
N GLY A 242 -9.64 -7.90 -12.62
CA GLY A 242 -9.35 -8.10 -14.04
C GLY A 242 -8.01 -7.53 -14.50
N HIS A 243 -7.21 -6.94 -13.61
CA HIS A 243 -5.87 -6.43 -13.94
C HIS A 243 -4.85 -7.56 -14.11
N GLY A 244 -4.10 -7.52 -15.20
CA GLY A 244 -2.93 -8.37 -15.40
C GLY A 244 -1.69 -7.77 -14.76
N ASN A 245 -0.89 -8.59 -14.07
CA ASN A 245 0.42 -8.21 -13.59
C ASN A 245 1.33 -9.45 -13.55
N ALA A 246 2.64 -9.24 -13.64
CA ALA A 246 3.65 -10.26 -13.48
C ALA A 246 4.82 -9.68 -12.67
N TYR A 247 5.37 -10.48 -11.77
CA TYR A 247 6.47 -10.05 -10.91
C TYR A 247 7.36 -11.24 -10.57
N PHE A 248 8.61 -10.93 -10.21
CA PHE A 248 9.54 -11.87 -9.61
C PHE A 248 9.66 -11.56 -8.12
N THR A 249 9.84 -12.58 -7.31
CA THR A 249 9.94 -12.42 -5.86
C THR A 249 10.86 -13.46 -5.24
N GLY A 250 11.39 -13.15 -4.05
CA GLY A 250 12.33 -14.02 -3.34
C GLY A 250 13.79 -13.59 -3.50
N MET A 251 14.66 -14.24 -2.72
CA MET A 251 16.08 -13.91 -2.63
C MET A 251 16.96 -15.14 -2.88
N GLY A 252 18.08 -14.93 -3.57
CA GLY A 252 19.04 -16.00 -3.90
C GLY A 252 18.39 -17.12 -4.72
N LYS A 253 18.58 -18.36 -4.28
CA LYS A 253 18.06 -19.58 -4.92
C LYS A 253 16.54 -19.79 -4.73
N ASN A 254 15.86 -18.92 -4.00
CA ASN A 254 14.41 -18.99 -3.77
C ASN A 254 13.62 -17.98 -4.60
N LYS A 255 14.24 -17.40 -5.64
CA LYS A 255 13.54 -16.52 -6.59
C LYS A 255 12.50 -17.33 -7.37
N ARG A 256 11.34 -16.74 -7.63
CA ARG A 256 10.24 -17.31 -8.40
C ARG A 256 9.38 -16.23 -9.04
#